data_AF-X1CKS3-F1
#
_entry.id   AF-X1CKS3-F1
#
_cell.length_a   1.000
_cell.length_b   1.000
_cell.length_c   1.000
_cell.angle_alpha   90.00
_cell.angle_beta   90.00
_cell.angle_gamma   90.00
#
_symmetry.space_group_name_H-M   'P 1'
#
loop_
_entity.id
_entity.type
_entity.pdbx_description
1 polymer ?
#
loop_
_entity_poly.entity_id
_entity_poly.type
_entity_poly.pdbx_seq_one_letter_code
_entity_poly.pdbx_strand_id
1 'polypeptide(L)'
;MAKQLKLFESDKSSKFPSKLKSDRVKELQAQVEYHQHLYYNSQSEISDEEFDKLWDELKNLDPNNEVFFKVGTDFDASLDKVRHLIPMNSQAKVTSPAEL
;
A
#
# COMPACT_ATOMS: atom_id res chain seq x y z
N MET A 1 -28.54 -56.61 -17.72
CA MET A 1 -28.20 -56.33 -16.30
C MET A 1 -27.10 -55.30 -16.27
N ALA A 2 -27.41 -54.10 -15.78
CA ALA A 2 -26.48 -52.99 -15.60
C ALA A 2 -25.51 -53.26 -14.44
N LYS A 3 -24.29 -52.75 -14.56
CA LYS A 3 -23.25 -52.48 -13.54
C LYS A 3 -21.95 -52.22 -14.31
N GLN A 4 -21.16 -51.17 -14.11
CA GLN A 4 -21.23 -49.97 -13.30
C GLN A 4 -20.08 -49.12 -13.88
N LEU A 5 -20.34 -47.88 -14.33
CA LEU A 5 -19.26 -46.93 -14.59
C LEU A 5 -18.55 -46.66 -13.26
N LYS A 6 -17.25 -47.00 -13.16
CA LYS A 6 -16.39 -46.45 -12.12
C LYS A 6 -15.91 -45.07 -12.58
N LEU A 7 -16.68 -44.07 -12.18
CA LEU A 7 -16.27 -42.68 -12.10
C LEU A 7 -15.18 -42.59 -11.04
N PHE A 8 -13.91 -42.69 -11.46
CA PHE A 8 -12.78 -42.33 -10.62
C PHE A 8 -12.64 -40.81 -10.67
N GLU A 9 -13.41 -40.11 -9.83
CA GLU A 9 -13.08 -38.75 -9.41
C GLU A 9 -11.84 -38.85 -8.52
N SER A 10 -10.66 -38.82 -9.14
CA SER A 10 -9.44 -38.50 -8.42
C SER A 10 -9.43 -36.99 -8.23
N ASP A 11 -9.93 -36.58 -7.08
CA ASP A 11 -9.89 -35.23 -6.53
C ASP A 11 -8.41 -34.80 -6.40
N LYS A 12 -7.84 -34.34 -7.52
CA LYS A 12 -6.58 -33.61 -7.49
C LYS A 12 -6.97 -32.19 -7.11
N SER A 13 -6.82 -31.90 -5.82
CA SER A 13 -6.70 -30.54 -5.28
C SER A 13 -5.55 -29.83 -6.00
N SER A 14 -5.87 -29.33 -7.20
CA SER A 14 -4.92 -28.73 -8.10
C SER A 14 -4.66 -27.31 -7.61
N LYS A 15 -3.46 -27.19 -7.08
CA LYS A 15 -2.83 -26.04 -6.44
C LYS A 15 -2.51 -24.94 -7.47
N PHE A 16 -3.52 -24.43 -8.14
CA PHE A 16 -3.42 -23.31 -9.07
C PHE A 16 -4.37 -22.21 -8.61
N PRO A 17 -3.89 -21.03 -8.18
CA PRO A 17 -4.79 -19.90 -7.98
C PRO A 17 -5.49 -19.63 -9.30
N SER A 18 -6.82 -19.46 -9.25
CA SER A 18 -7.58 -19.06 -10.43
C SER A 18 -7.00 -17.75 -10.95
N LYS A 19 -6.63 -17.70 -12.23
CA LYS A 19 -6.04 -16.54 -12.90
C LYS A 19 -6.79 -15.22 -12.58
N LEU A 20 -8.11 -15.30 -12.44
CA LEU A 20 -8.99 -14.20 -12.04
C LEU A 20 -8.64 -13.59 -10.67
N LYS A 21 -8.26 -14.41 -9.68
CA LYS A 21 -7.84 -13.92 -8.35
C LYS A 21 -6.52 -13.16 -8.44
N SER A 22 -5.55 -13.66 -9.20
CA SER A 22 -4.27 -12.97 -9.39
C SER A 22 -4.42 -11.65 -10.15
N ASP A 23 -5.34 -11.60 -11.13
CA ASP A 23 -5.60 -10.37 -11.89
C ASP A 23 -6.27 -9.32 -10.99
N ARG A 24 -7.25 -9.72 -10.15
CA ARG A 24 -7.91 -8.82 -9.20
C ARG A 24 -6.96 -8.28 -8.13
N VAL A 25 -6.08 -9.13 -7.58
CA VAL A 25 -5.07 -8.68 -6.60
C VAL A 25 -4.17 -7.62 -7.20
N LYS A 26 -3.76 -7.75 -8.47
CA LYS A 26 -2.94 -6.75 -9.15
C LYS A 26 -3.67 -5.42 -9.37
N GLU A 27 -4.94 -5.47 -9.75
CA GLU A 27 -5.77 -4.27 -9.90
C GLU A 27 -5.91 -3.53 -8.57
N LEU A 28 -6.26 -4.25 -7.50
CA LEU A 28 -6.41 -3.68 -6.16
C LEU A 28 -5.08 -3.10 -5.66
N GLN A 29 -3.98 -3.82 -5.86
CA GLN A 29 -2.64 -3.32 -5.54
C GLN A 29 -2.35 -1.99 -6.25
N ALA A 30 -2.60 -1.91 -7.56
CA ALA A 30 -2.36 -0.70 -8.32
C ALA A 30 -3.24 0.48 -7.85
N GLN A 31 -4.51 0.22 -7.52
CA GLN A 31 -5.42 1.24 -6.99
C GLN A 31 -4.96 1.74 -5.62
N VAL A 32 -4.59 0.84 -4.72
CA VAL A 32 -4.11 1.19 -3.38
C VAL A 32 -2.82 2.00 -3.46
N GLU A 33 -1.86 1.61 -4.31
CA GLU A 33 -0.62 2.38 -4.52
C GLU A 33 -0.89 3.77 -5.11
N TYR A 34 -1.81 3.88 -6.07
CA TYR A 34 -2.20 5.14 -6.69
C TYR A 34 -2.83 6.10 -5.67
N HIS A 35 -3.81 5.63 -4.89
CA HIS A 35 -4.48 6.47 -3.91
C HIS A 35 -3.59 6.82 -2.72
N GLN A 36 -2.67 5.94 -2.31
CA GLN A 36 -1.62 6.30 -1.34
C GLN A 36 -0.74 7.44 -1.86
N HIS A 37 -0.28 7.36 -3.11
CA HIS A 37 0.52 8.42 -3.71
C HIS A 37 -0.24 9.75 -3.73
N LEU A 38 -1.52 9.73 -4.09
CA LEU A 38 -2.36 10.94 -4.07
C LEU A 38 -2.56 11.52 -2.67
N TYR A 39 -2.74 10.67 -1.66
CA TYR A 39 -2.90 11.11 -0.27
C TYR A 39 -1.66 11.83 0.27
N TYR A 40 -0.46 11.32 -0.03
CA TYR A 40 0.78 11.90 0.49
C TYR A 40 1.32 13.06 -0.36
N ASN A 41 1.20 12.98 -1.68
CA ASN A 41 1.91 13.89 -2.59
C ASN A 41 1.00 14.86 -3.36
N SER A 42 -0.32 14.64 -3.36
CA SER A 42 -1.27 15.39 -4.21
C SER A 42 -2.62 15.63 -3.50
N GLN A 43 -3.71 15.71 -4.26
CA GLN A 43 -5.08 15.81 -3.75
C GLN A 43 -5.72 14.42 -3.75
N SER A 44 -6.30 14.02 -2.63
CA SER A 44 -7.02 12.76 -2.49
C SER A 44 -8.30 12.76 -3.34
N GLU A 45 -8.48 11.72 -4.16
CA GLU A 45 -9.67 11.55 -5.02
C GLU A 45 -10.81 10.79 -4.33
N ILE A 46 -10.50 9.95 -3.34
CA ILE A 46 -11.46 9.09 -2.63
C ILE A 46 -11.47 9.41 -1.15
N SER A 47 -12.56 9.05 -0.48
CA SER A 47 -12.64 9.17 0.98
C SER A 47 -11.83 8.08 1.68
N ASP A 48 -11.54 8.31 2.96
CA ASP A 48 -10.89 7.32 3.83
C ASP A 48 -11.66 5.99 3.87
N GLU A 49 -13.00 6.06 3.96
CA GLU A 49 -13.86 4.87 3.98
C GLU A 49 -13.84 4.08 2.66
N GLU A 50 -13.63 4.76 1.53
CA GLU A 50 -13.50 4.11 0.23
C GLU A 50 -12.15 3.43 0.08
N PHE A 51 -11.09 4.07 0.59
CA PHE A 51 -9.76 3.48 0.63
C PHE A 51 -9.72 2.24 1.52
N ASP A 52 -10.33 2.30 2.71
CA ASP A 52 -10.42 1.18 3.65
C ASP A 52 -11.09 -0.05 3.01
N LYS A 53 -12.12 0.14 2.18
CA LYS A 53 -12.77 -0.96 1.45
C LYS A 53 -11.81 -1.63 0.47
N LEU A 54 -11.01 -0.86 -0.27
CA LEU A 54 -10.01 -1.41 -1.19
C LEU A 54 -8.91 -2.16 -0.43
N TRP A 55 -8.49 -1.61 0.71
CA TRP A 55 -7.49 -2.19 1.58
C TRP A 55 -7.95 -3.52 2.17
N ASP A 56 -9.17 -3.58 2.69
CA ASP A 56 -9.76 -4.81 3.24
C ASP A 56 -9.99 -5.87 2.16
N GLU A 57 -10.45 -5.49 0.96
CA GLU A 57 -10.59 -6.41 -0.17
C GLU A 57 -9.23 -7.03 -0.54
N LEU A 58 -8.19 -6.20 -0.67
CA LEU A 58 -6.84 -6.66 -0.97
C LEU A 58 -6.31 -7.59 0.14
N LYS A 59 -6.53 -7.23 1.40
CA LYS A 59 -6.06 -8.02 2.56
C LYS A 59 -6.75 -9.38 2.65
N ASN A 60 -8.03 -9.46 2.29
CA ASN A 60 -8.78 -10.70 2.25
C ASN A 60 -8.32 -11.63 1.11
N LEU A 61 -7.88 -11.06 -0.01
CA LEU A 61 -7.41 -11.83 -1.17
C LEU A 61 -5.93 -12.23 -1.07
N ASP A 62 -5.08 -11.32 -0.60
CA ASP A 62 -3.64 -11.49 -0.48
C ASP A 62 -3.10 -10.78 0.77
N PRO A 63 -3.16 -11.40 1.95
CA PRO A 63 -2.68 -10.79 3.19
C PRO A 63 -1.15 -10.60 3.22
N ASN A 64 -0.41 -11.24 2.30
CA ASN A 64 1.04 -11.12 2.20
C ASN A 64 1.48 -10.16 1.08
N ASN A 65 0.57 -9.32 0.58
CA ASN A 65 0.88 -8.37 -0.47
C ASN A 65 1.97 -7.37 -0.03
N GLU A 66 2.89 -7.05 -0.93
CA GLU A 66 4.01 -6.15 -0.67
C GLU A 66 3.58 -4.77 -0.18
N VAL A 67 2.42 -4.28 -0.61
CA VAL A 67 1.87 -2.97 -0.21
C VAL A 67 1.69 -2.86 1.30
N PHE A 68 1.39 -3.94 2.00
CA PHE A 68 1.21 -3.93 3.46
C PHE A 68 2.52 -3.85 4.24
N PHE A 69 3.64 -4.22 3.61
CA PHE A 69 4.97 -4.18 4.21
C PHE A 69 5.79 -3.00 3.71
N LYS A 70 5.35 -2.37 2.62
CA LYS A 70 5.96 -1.17 2.02
C LYS A 70 5.57 0.06 2.83
N VAL A 71 6.19 0.22 3.99
CA VAL A 71 6.10 1.45 4.78
C VAL A 71 7.09 2.45 4.21
N GLY A 72 6.56 3.57 3.69
CA GLY A 72 7.32 4.77 3.34
C GLY A 72 8.68 4.46 2.73
N THR A 73 8.74 4.15 1.43
CA THR A 73 9.99 4.44 0.72
C THR A 73 10.22 5.92 0.95
N ASP A 74 11.32 6.26 1.62
CA ASP A 74 11.86 7.61 1.63
C ASP A 74 12.01 7.99 0.16
N PHE A 75 10.96 8.57 -0.42
CA PHE A 75 10.89 8.96 -1.83
C PHE A 75 11.72 10.24 -2.02
N ASP A 76 12.93 10.24 -1.49
CA ASP A 76 14.08 10.94 -2.03
C ASP A 76 15.33 10.37 -1.36
N ALA A 77 15.93 9.35 -1.98
CA ALA A 77 17.28 8.90 -1.64
C ALA A 77 18.33 9.89 -2.17
N SER A 78 18.13 11.17 -1.86
CA SER A 78 19.17 12.19 -1.81
C SER A 78 18.95 13.08 -0.58
N LEU A 79 18.79 12.46 0.60
CA LEU A 79 19.07 13.13 1.89
C LEU A 79 20.57 13.46 2.05
N ASP A 80 21.24 13.75 0.94
CA ASP A 80 22.58 14.27 0.93
C ASP A 80 22.56 15.63 1.61
N LYS A 81 23.53 15.86 2.48
CA LYS A 81 23.65 17.14 3.17
C LYS A 81 23.91 18.23 2.14
N VAL A 82 22.89 19.01 1.82
CA VAL A 82 23.03 20.19 0.97
C VAL A 82 23.37 21.39 1.84
N ARG A 83 24.41 22.13 1.45
CA ARG A 83 24.75 23.40 2.10
C ARG A 83 23.79 24.49 1.60
N HIS A 84 23.07 25.14 2.52
CA HIS A 84 22.31 26.34 2.18
C HIS A 84 23.25 27.48 1.74
N LEU A 85 22.88 28.19 0.67
CA LEU A 85 23.60 29.38 0.18
C LEU A 85 23.53 30.53 1.19
N ILE A 86 22.39 30.66 1.87
CA ILE A 86 22.17 31.63 2.94
C ILE A 86 22.12 30.87 4.26
N PRO A 87 22.86 31.30 5.30
CA PRO A 87 22.82 30.64 6.60
C PRO A 87 21.41 30.73 7.20
N MET A 88 20.87 29.60 7.62
CA MET A 88 19.62 29.53 8.36
C MET A 88 19.91 29.79 9.85
N ASN A 89 19.74 31.03 10.29
CA ASN A 89 19.92 31.41 11.69
C ASN A 89 18.73 30.97 12.54
N SER A 90 18.96 30.65 13.81
CA SER A 90 17.92 30.39 14.80
C SER A 90 17.47 31.68 15.49
N GLN A 91 16.23 31.70 15.96
CA GLN A 91 15.74 32.78 16.82
C GLN A 91 16.25 32.62 18.26
N ALA A 92 16.56 33.73 18.91
CA ALA A 92 16.89 33.74 20.34
C ALA A 92 15.64 33.51 21.18
N LYS A 93 15.78 32.76 22.27
CA LYS A 93 14.69 32.55 23.23
C LYS A 93 14.69 33.67 24.26
N VAL A 94 13.53 34.27 24.49
CA VAL A 94 13.30 35.25 25.56
C VAL A 94 12.70 34.52 26.76
N THR A 95 13.25 34.74 27.97
CA THR A 95 12.78 34.03 29.19
C THR A 95 12.12 34.97 30.20
N SER A 96 12.26 36.28 30.04
CA SER A 96 11.58 37.28 30.85
C SER A 96 11.00 38.42 30.02
N PRO A 97 9.91 39.08 30.45
CA PRO A 97 9.34 40.22 29.73
C PRO A 97 10.29 41.43 29.60
N ALA A 98 11.33 41.52 30.42
CA ALA A 98 12.33 42.59 30.36
C ALA A 98 13.43 42.35 29.30
N GLU A 99 13.50 41.14 28.76
CA GLU A 99 14.44 40.73 27.69
C GLU A 99 13.80 40.79 26.28
N LEU A 100 12.55 41.27 26.19
CA LEU A 100 11.87 41.60 24.93
C LEU A 100 12.47 42.86 24.29
#